data_AF-R9P1Y5-F1
#
_entry.id   AF-R9P1Y5-F1
#
_cell.length_a   1.000
_cell.length_b   1.000
_cell.length_c   1.000
_cell.angle_alpha   90.00
_cell.angle_beta   90.00
_cell.angle_gamma   90.00
#
_symmetry.space_group_name_H-M   'P 1'
#
loop_
_entity.id
_entity.type
_entity.pdbx_description
1 polymer ?
#
loop_
_entity_poly.entity_id
_entity_poly.type
_entity_poly.pdbx_seq_one_letter_code
_entity_poly.pdbx_strand_id
1 'polypeptide(L)'
;MCHFSAHAIAMGCLLLSTKLEETQCSLRHLIGSFHYVTVHLNQTQRSSKYEPPCRDSSELVDLRDTMVVSEMQVLKRLGFQVHVTLPYALLVNYMQVLGLTDRKLKVTVQSYDDPAEPVADGRHESMPLAQCAWSLLNDALQTPLLCIFGPHVVACTAIALAAEMCTPLVRLPLHPAPWWLLFDASEAEIKIAASHLLWRYHHSSSCTDLAELLDRRELQRYIAGRSADSDVRQHDVHIHRSR
;
A
#
# COMPACT_ATOMS: atom_id res chain seq x y z
N MET A 1 23.74 9.84 16.55
CA MET A 1 22.52 9.15 16.08
C MET A 1 22.79 8.71 14.65
N CYS A 2 22.70 7.41 14.33
CA CYS A 2 22.96 6.95 12.96
C CYS A 2 21.79 7.40 12.08
N HIS A 3 22.05 8.30 11.13
CA HIS A 3 21.07 8.69 10.13
C HIS A 3 21.01 7.57 9.09
N PHE A 4 19.90 6.83 9.07
CA PHE A 4 19.61 5.88 8.01
C PHE A 4 18.80 6.57 6.93
N SER A 5 19.18 6.38 5.67
CA SER A 5 18.39 6.84 4.54
C SER A 5 17.05 6.11 4.50
N ALA A 6 15.95 6.82 4.23
CA ALA A 6 14.63 6.23 4.09
C ALA A 6 14.61 5.12 3.02
N HIS A 7 15.36 5.29 1.93
CA HIS A 7 15.50 4.28 0.87
C HIS A 7 16.15 2.99 1.38
N ALA A 8 17.19 3.11 2.21
CA ALA A 8 17.89 1.96 2.78
C ALA A 8 16.99 1.16 3.72
N ILE A 9 16.25 1.86 4.59
CA ILE A 9 15.27 1.23 5.48
C ILE A 9 14.11 0.61 4.70
N ALA A 10 13.60 1.28 3.66
CA ALA A 10 12.54 0.73 2.81
C ALA A 10 12.95 -0.60 2.15
N MET A 11 14.16 -0.70 1.60
CA MET A 11 14.69 -1.97 1.07
C MET A 11 14.79 -3.06 2.16
N GLY A 12 15.30 -2.70 3.34
CA GLY A 12 15.39 -3.64 4.47
C GLY A 12 14.01 -4.14 4.93
N CYS A 13 13.01 -3.25 4.99
CA CYS A 13 11.64 -3.61 5.33
C CYS A 13 10.98 -4.53 4.28
N LEU A 14 11.19 -4.27 2.98
CA LEU A 14 10.70 -5.13 1.90
C LEU A 14 11.34 -6.53 1.97
N LEU A 15 12.64 -6.61 2.26
CA LEU A 15 13.29 -7.90 2.45
C LEU A 15 12.70 -8.65 3.65
N LEU A 16 12.48 -7.94 4.77
CA LEU A 16 11.92 -8.53 5.96
C LEU A 16 10.47 -9.03 5.74
N SER A 17 9.63 -8.26 5.04
CA SER A 17 8.24 -8.66 4.78
C SER A 17 8.14 -9.94 3.95
N THR A 18 8.98 -10.11 2.93
CA THR A 18 8.99 -11.35 2.11
C THR A 18 9.37 -12.60 2.91
N LYS A 19 10.14 -12.45 4.00
CA LYS A 19 10.48 -13.55 4.90
C LYS A 19 9.35 -13.86 5.89
N LEU A 20 8.53 -12.86 6.24
CA LEU A 20 7.44 -13.00 7.20
C LEU A 20 6.14 -13.51 6.57
N GLU A 21 5.76 -13.03 5.39
CA GLU A 21 4.47 -13.33 4.75
C GLU A 21 4.46 -14.59 3.87
N GLU A 22 5.35 -15.57 4.13
CA GLU A 22 5.49 -16.83 3.37
C GLU A 22 5.68 -16.69 1.83
N THR A 23 5.80 -15.47 1.31
CA THR A 23 6.03 -15.15 -0.10
C THR A 23 7.51 -14.83 -0.33
N GLN A 24 8.36 -15.86 -0.24
CA GLN A 24 9.80 -15.68 -0.38
C GLN A 24 10.18 -15.22 -1.80
N CYS A 25 10.65 -13.97 -1.91
CA CYS A 25 11.23 -13.45 -3.15
C CYS A 25 12.75 -13.56 -3.11
N SER A 26 13.37 -13.87 -4.26
CA SER A 26 14.83 -13.85 -4.36
C SER A 26 15.36 -12.43 -4.18
N LEU A 27 16.42 -12.29 -3.38
CA LEU A 27 17.12 -11.04 -3.11
C LEU A 27 17.46 -10.27 -4.39
N ARG A 28 17.86 -10.99 -5.45
CA ARG A 28 18.23 -10.41 -6.74
C ARG A 28 17.05 -9.71 -7.42
N HIS A 29 15.86 -10.32 -7.36
CA HIS A 29 14.65 -9.72 -7.96
C HIS A 29 14.26 -8.46 -7.20
N LEU A 30 14.32 -8.50 -5.86
CA LEU A 30 13.98 -7.35 -5.02
C LEU A 30 14.92 -6.16 -5.28
N ILE A 31 16.23 -6.41 -5.35
CA ILE A 31 17.23 -5.39 -5.70
C ILE A 31 16.98 -4.83 -7.10
N GLY A 32 16.75 -5.70 -8.09
CA GLY A 32 16.51 -5.28 -9.47
C GLY A 32 15.27 -4.41 -9.62
N SER A 33 14.16 -4.79 -8.96
CA SER A 33 12.92 -4.01 -8.94
C SER A 33 13.09 -2.68 -8.22
N PHE A 34 13.79 -2.67 -7.08
CA PHE A 34 14.02 -1.43 -6.33
C PHE A 34 14.94 -0.47 -7.09
N HIS A 35 15.99 -0.99 -7.72
CA HIS A 35 16.88 -0.21 -8.59
C HIS A 35 16.11 0.40 -9.76
N TYR A 36 15.27 -0.39 -10.44
CA TYR A 36 14.40 0.09 -11.51
C TYR A 36 13.50 1.25 -11.05
N VAL A 37 12.79 1.09 -9.93
CA VAL A 37 11.91 2.14 -9.39
C VAL A 37 12.70 3.39 -9.00
N THR A 38 13.85 3.23 -8.34
CA THR A 38 14.70 4.37 -7.93
C THR A 38 15.23 5.15 -9.12
N VAL A 39 15.67 4.44 -10.15
CA VAL A 39 16.15 5.06 -11.40
C VAL A 39 15.02 5.80 -12.08
N HIS A 40 13.83 5.20 -12.18
CA HIS A 40 12.67 5.81 -12.83
C HIS A 40 12.18 7.06 -12.10
N LEU A 41 12.05 7.02 -10.77
CA LEU A 41 11.63 8.17 -9.95
C LEU A 41 12.61 9.36 -10.03
N ASN A 42 13.91 9.08 -10.16
CA ASN A 42 14.94 10.11 -10.30
C ASN A 42 15.10 10.62 -11.75
N GLN A 43 14.51 9.95 -12.74
CA GLN A 43 14.69 10.22 -14.17
C GLN A 43 13.61 11.10 -14.81
N THR A 44 12.83 11.83 -14.00
CA THR A 44 11.73 12.76 -14.37
C THR A 44 12.04 13.82 -15.46
N GLN A 45 13.25 13.85 -16.03
CA GLN A 45 13.68 14.76 -17.11
C GLN A 45 14.44 14.06 -18.27
N ARG A 46 14.73 12.76 -18.20
CA ARG A 46 15.47 12.03 -19.25
C ARG A 46 14.74 10.75 -19.60
N SER A 47 14.05 10.78 -20.74
CA SER A 47 13.54 9.62 -21.49
C SER A 47 14.71 8.72 -21.95
N SER A 48 15.43 8.14 -21.00
CA SER A 48 16.48 7.16 -21.24
C SER A 48 15.90 5.80 -20.93
N LYS A 49 15.94 4.92 -21.93
CA LYS A 49 15.53 3.52 -21.78
C LYS A 49 16.31 2.90 -20.62
N TYR A 50 15.61 2.35 -19.63
CA TYR A 50 16.23 1.67 -18.49
C TYR A 50 17.19 0.57 -18.97
N GLU A 51 18.45 0.68 -18.57
CA GLU A 51 19.47 -0.35 -18.79
C GLU A 51 19.74 -1.06 -17.47
N PRO A 52 19.53 -2.40 -17.39
CA PRO A 52 19.78 -3.12 -16.16
C PRO A 52 21.28 -3.13 -15.85
N PRO A 53 21.67 -2.86 -14.59
CA PRO A 53 23.08 -2.90 -14.19
C PRO A 53 23.65 -4.31 -14.39
N CYS A 54 24.94 -4.39 -14.71
CA CYS A 54 25.63 -5.66 -14.85
C CYS A 54 25.53 -6.47 -13.55
N ARG A 55 25.39 -7.81 -13.66
CA ARG A 55 25.15 -8.70 -12.51
C ARG A 55 26.21 -8.60 -11.41
N ASP A 56 27.44 -8.32 -11.81
CA ASP A 56 28.60 -8.23 -10.92
C ASP A 56 29.06 -6.78 -10.72
N SER A 57 28.18 -5.81 -10.99
CA SER A 57 28.47 -4.41 -10.70
C SER A 57 28.64 -4.18 -9.20
N SER A 58 29.65 -3.35 -8.86
CA SER A 58 29.90 -2.94 -7.46
C SER A 58 28.65 -2.35 -6.82
N GLU A 59 27.89 -1.56 -7.59
CA GLU A 59 26.66 -0.90 -7.13
C GLU A 59 25.61 -1.88 -6.60
N LEU A 60 25.41 -3.02 -7.27
CA LEU A 60 24.45 -4.04 -6.82
C LEU A 60 24.94 -4.77 -5.57
N VAL A 61 26.25 -4.97 -5.44
CA VAL A 61 26.86 -5.59 -4.25
C VAL A 61 26.70 -4.66 -3.05
N ASP A 62 26.99 -3.37 -3.22
CA ASP A 62 26.84 -2.35 -2.18
C ASP A 62 25.36 -2.21 -1.76
N LEU A 63 24.43 -2.27 -2.72
CA LEU A 63 22.99 -2.20 -2.46
C LEU A 63 22.51 -3.44 -1.69
N ARG A 64 23.02 -4.62 -2.06
CA ARG A 64 22.75 -5.88 -1.36
C ARG A 64 23.23 -5.83 0.09
N ASP A 65 24.44 -5.36 0.32
CA ASP A 65 25.02 -5.27 1.66
C ASP A 65 24.28 -4.23 2.51
N THR A 66 23.94 -3.08 1.93
CA THR A 66 23.13 -2.04 2.57
C THR A 66 21.75 -2.57 2.97
N MET A 67 21.10 -3.37 2.11
CA MET A 67 19.79 -3.95 2.39
C MET A 67 19.85 -4.96 3.54
N VAL A 68 20.84 -5.86 3.57
CA VAL A 68 21.03 -6.82 4.67
C VAL A 68 21.33 -6.11 6.00
N VAL A 69 22.17 -5.06 5.96
CA VAL A 69 22.45 -4.25 7.14
C VAL A 69 21.18 -3.53 7.60
N SER A 70 20.41 -2.95 6.69
CA SER A 70 19.17 -2.23 7.03
C SER A 70 18.11 -3.14 7.64
N GLU A 71 17.93 -4.35 7.09
CA GLU A 71 17.08 -5.39 7.69
C GLU A 71 17.48 -5.67 9.14
N MET A 72 18.79 -5.88 9.38
CA MET A 72 19.33 -6.14 10.72
C MET A 72 19.05 -4.97 11.69
N GLN A 73 19.14 -3.74 11.21
CA GLN A 73 18.85 -2.55 12.03
C GLN A 73 17.37 -2.48 12.41
N VAL A 74 16.46 -2.77 11.48
CA VAL A 74 15.01 -2.81 11.76
C VAL A 74 14.70 -3.87 12.82
N LEU A 75 15.20 -5.09 12.67
CA LEU A 75 15.00 -6.17 13.64
C LEU A 75 15.51 -5.82 15.05
N LYS A 76 16.70 -5.22 15.14
CA LYS A 76 17.28 -4.78 16.43
C LYS A 76 16.42 -3.71 17.11
N ARG A 77 15.84 -2.78 16.35
CA ARG A 77 14.99 -1.70 16.89
C ARG A 77 13.62 -2.18 17.31
N LEU A 78 13.07 -3.16 16.59
CA LEU A 78 11.80 -3.81 16.95
C LEU A 78 11.96 -4.84 18.08
N GLY A 79 13.18 -5.14 18.53
CA GLY A 79 13.42 -6.19 19.53
C GLY A 79 12.99 -7.57 19.05
N PHE A 80 13.06 -7.82 17.73
CA PHE A 80 12.55 -9.02 17.07
C PHE A 80 11.03 -9.26 17.22
N GLN A 81 10.28 -8.27 17.72
CA GLN A 81 8.82 -8.30 17.70
C GLN A 81 8.31 -7.93 16.30
N VAL A 82 8.19 -8.94 15.45
CA VAL A 82 7.76 -8.80 14.04
C VAL A 82 6.29 -9.13 13.81
N HIS A 83 5.59 -9.63 14.82
CA HIS A 83 4.18 -9.96 14.71
C HIS A 83 3.34 -8.68 14.74
N VAL A 84 2.57 -8.45 13.67
CA VAL A 84 1.67 -7.30 13.51
C VAL A 84 0.23 -7.79 13.43
N THR A 85 -0.65 -7.24 14.26
CA THR A 85 -2.09 -7.48 14.17
C THR A 85 -2.75 -6.35 13.39
N LEU A 86 -3.23 -6.66 12.19
CA LEU A 86 -3.88 -5.69 11.31
C LEU A 86 -5.39 -5.58 11.60
N PRO A 87 -6.01 -4.41 11.40
CA PRO A 87 -7.41 -4.14 11.76
C PRO A 87 -8.45 -4.76 10.81
N TYR A 88 -8.03 -5.45 9.74
CA TYR A 88 -8.95 -5.97 8.71
C TYR A 88 -9.97 -6.98 9.22
N ALA A 89 -9.54 -7.94 10.06
CA ALA A 89 -10.45 -8.92 10.63
C ALA A 89 -11.46 -8.26 11.60
N LEU A 90 -11.01 -7.27 12.38
CA LEU A 90 -11.86 -6.52 13.29
C LEU A 90 -12.90 -5.70 12.52
N LEU A 91 -12.50 -5.05 11.42
CA LEU A 91 -13.42 -4.31 10.56
C LEU A 91 -14.60 -5.17 10.12
N VAL A 92 -14.32 -6.37 9.57
CA VAL A 92 -15.38 -7.27 9.10
C VAL A 92 -16.32 -7.66 10.24
N ASN A 93 -15.76 -8.03 11.40
CA ASN A 93 -16.55 -8.42 12.56
C ASN A 93 -17.41 -7.26 13.08
N TYR A 94 -16.84 -6.04 13.19
CA TYR A 94 -17.56 -4.87 13.68
C TYR A 94 -18.67 -4.45 12.72
N MET A 95 -18.41 -4.49 11.41
CA MET A 95 -19.44 -4.21 10.41
C MET A 95 -20.59 -5.22 10.44
N GLN A 96 -20.30 -6.51 10.69
CA GLN A 96 -21.33 -7.54 10.86
C GLN A 96 -22.17 -7.29 12.13
N VAL A 97 -21.52 -6.98 13.25
CA VAL A 97 -22.19 -6.67 14.52
C VAL A 97 -23.08 -5.43 14.40
N LEU A 98 -22.65 -4.43 13.64
CA LEU A 98 -23.43 -3.21 13.37
C LEU A 98 -24.52 -3.42 12.31
N GLY A 99 -24.63 -4.59 11.68
CA GLY A 99 -25.61 -4.87 10.63
C GLY A 99 -25.34 -4.12 9.30
N LEU A 100 -24.12 -3.62 9.11
CA LEU A 100 -23.73 -2.82 7.94
C LEU A 100 -23.40 -3.65 6.70
N THR A 101 -23.34 -4.98 6.84
CA THR A 101 -23.06 -5.92 5.75
C THR A 101 -24.32 -6.40 5.03
N ASP A 102 -25.50 -5.97 5.45
CA ASP A 102 -26.76 -6.41 4.85
C ASP A 102 -26.92 -5.89 3.42
N ARG A 103 -27.17 -6.82 2.47
CA ARG A 103 -27.40 -6.51 1.05
C ARG A 103 -28.57 -5.53 0.79
N LYS A 104 -29.43 -5.32 1.79
CA LYS A 104 -30.56 -4.38 1.73
C LYS A 104 -30.13 -2.93 1.92
N LEU A 105 -29.01 -2.67 2.58
CA LEU A 105 -28.40 -1.33 2.68
C LEU A 105 -27.71 -1.01 1.35
N LYS A 106 -28.44 -0.36 0.43
CA LYS A 106 -27.84 0.27 -0.76
C LYS A 106 -27.19 1.59 -0.35
N VAL A 107 -26.04 1.48 0.33
CA VAL A 107 -25.24 2.63 0.74
C VAL A 107 -24.07 2.72 -0.22
N THR A 108 -23.94 3.86 -0.88
CA THR A 108 -22.91 4.08 -1.89
C THR A 108 -22.11 5.33 -1.56
N VAL A 109 -20.79 5.24 -1.65
CA VAL A 109 -19.89 6.39 -1.50
C VAL A 109 -19.83 7.15 -2.82
N GLN A 110 -19.97 8.47 -2.77
CA GLN A 110 -19.67 9.33 -3.92
C GLN A 110 -18.17 9.53 -3.99
N SER A 111 -17.58 9.32 -5.16
CA SER A 111 -16.20 9.74 -5.43
C SER A 111 -16.07 11.22 -5.07
N TYR A 112 -15.03 11.57 -4.32
CA TYR A 112 -14.67 12.96 -4.05
C TYR A 112 -14.01 13.51 -5.31
N ASP A 113 -14.82 13.78 -6.34
CA ASP A 113 -14.36 14.46 -7.54
C ASP A 113 -14.36 15.97 -7.27
N ASP A 114 -13.27 16.65 -7.63
CA ASP A 114 -13.12 18.10 -7.48
C ASP A 114 -14.37 18.85 -8.01
N PRO A 115 -14.93 19.82 -7.25
CA PRO A 115 -16.17 20.52 -7.63
C PRO A 115 -16.04 21.46 -8.84
N ALA A 116 -14.94 21.41 -9.60
CA ALA A 116 -14.61 22.37 -10.64
C ALA A 116 -14.81 21.90 -12.09
N GLU A 117 -14.97 20.60 -12.37
CA GLU A 117 -15.10 20.13 -13.77
C GLU A 117 -16.28 19.16 -13.99
N PRO A 118 -17.26 19.53 -14.83
CA PRO A 118 -18.31 18.61 -15.25
C PRO A 118 -17.76 17.64 -16.30
N VAL A 119 -17.24 16.50 -15.85
CA VAL A 119 -16.82 15.42 -16.76
C VAL A 119 -18.05 14.69 -17.28
N ALA A 120 -18.37 14.97 -18.55
CA ALA A 120 -19.42 14.35 -19.31
C ALA A 120 -18.99 12.96 -19.81
N ASP A 121 -18.91 11.97 -18.92
CA ASP A 121 -19.20 10.58 -19.30
C ASP A 121 -19.39 9.70 -18.06
N GLY A 122 -20.63 9.24 -17.90
CA GLY A 122 -21.13 8.60 -16.70
C GLY A 122 -20.58 7.20 -16.46
N ARG A 123 -19.90 7.04 -15.32
CA ARG A 123 -19.86 5.85 -14.45
C ARG A 123 -19.40 6.30 -13.06
N HIS A 124 -20.26 6.96 -12.29
CA HIS A 124 -20.03 7.06 -10.85
C HIS A 124 -20.16 5.64 -10.28
N GLU A 125 -19.02 4.97 -10.11
CA GLU A 125 -18.96 3.62 -9.59
C GLU A 125 -19.30 3.67 -8.09
N SER A 126 -20.57 3.48 -7.81
CA SER A 126 -21.11 3.44 -6.45
C SER A 126 -20.49 2.28 -5.67
N MET A 127 -19.60 2.59 -4.74
CA MET A 127 -18.86 1.59 -3.96
C MET A 127 -19.56 1.28 -2.62
N PRO A 128 -19.72 0.01 -2.23
CA PRO A 128 -20.35 -0.35 -0.96
C PRO A 128 -19.53 0.16 0.24
N LEU A 129 -20.22 0.55 1.31
CA LEU A 129 -19.63 1.04 2.57
C LEU A 129 -18.47 0.18 3.08
N ALA A 130 -18.61 -1.15 3.04
CA ALA A 130 -17.58 -2.06 3.51
C ALA A 130 -16.28 -1.97 2.70
N GLN A 131 -16.40 -1.81 1.38
CA GLN A 131 -15.25 -1.62 0.53
C GLN A 131 -14.61 -0.25 0.79
N CYS A 132 -15.42 0.79 1.08
CA CYS A 132 -14.90 2.12 1.41
C CYS A 132 -14.11 2.09 2.72
N ALA A 133 -14.68 1.51 3.78
CA ALA A 133 -13.98 1.33 5.04
C ALA A 133 -12.69 0.52 4.88
N TRP A 134 -12.72 -0.52 4.03
CA TRP A 134 -11.51 -1.29 3.69
C TRP A 134 -10.46 -0.45 2.97
N SER A 135 -10.87 0.40 2.02
CA SER A 135 -9.96 1.32 1.32
C SER A 135 -9.34 2.32 2.29
N LEU A 136 -10.14 2.90 3.19
CA LEU A 136 -9.67 3.80 4.25
C LEU A 136 -8.64 3.11 5.16
N LEU A 137 -8.82 1.83 5.49
CA LEU A 137 -7.81 1.06 6.23
C LEU A 137 -6.51 0.86 5.44
N ASN A 138 -6.59 0.63 4.13
CA ASN A 138 -5.40 0.55 3.28
C ASN A 138 -4.66 1.89 3.23
N ASP A 139 -5.38 3.00 3.20
CA ASP A 139 -4.80 4.34 3.29
C ASP A 139 -4.21 4.62 4.68
N ALA A 140 -4.77 4.04 5.74
CA ALA A 140 -4.24 4.15 7.10
C ALA A 140 -2.83 3.56 7.24
N LEU A 141 -2.47 2.53 6.45
CA LEU A 141 -1.11 1.95 6.40
C LEU A 141 -0.04 2.98 5.99
N GLN A 142 -0.44 4.03 5.29
CA GLN A 142 0.45 5.08 4.80
C GLN A 142 0.56 6.26 5.77
N THR A 143 -0.02 6.11 6.96
CA THR A 143 -0.02 7.09 8.05
C THR A 143 0.53 6.41 9.31
N PRO A 144 0.96 7.16 10.34
CA PRO A 144 1.46 6.56 11.58
C PRO A 144 0.36 5.92 12.45
N LEU A 145 -0.90 5.86 12.00
CA LEU A 145 -2.06 5.43 12.79
C LEU A 145 -1.88 4.07 13.47
N LEU A 146 -1.38 3.08 12.73
CA LEU A 146 -1.21 1.71 13.24
C LEU A 146 -0.10 1.58 14.29
N CYS A 147 0.76 2.60 14.41
CA CYS A 147 1.79 2.68 15.45
C CYS A 147 1.31 3.45 16.69
N ILE A 148 0.28 4.29 16.56
CA ILE A 148 -0.21 5.17 17.62
C ILE A 148 -1.44 4.55 18.30
N PHE A 149 -2.34 3.95 17.53
CA PHE A 149 -3.63 3.44 18.02
C PHE A 149 -3.73 1.93 17.88
N GLY A 150 -4.47 1.30 18.79
CA GLY A 150 -4.80 -0.12 18.70
C GLY A 150 -5.64 -0.44 17.46
N PRO A 151 -5.59 -1.67 16.94
CA PRO A 151 -6.29 -2.05 15.71
C PRO A 151 -7.81 -1.94 15.85
N HIS A 152 -8.37 -2.05 17.06
CA HIS A 152 -9.79 -1.84 17.34
C HIS A 152 -10.20 -0.38 17.06
N VAL A 153 -9.43 0.61 17.54
CA VAL A 153 -9.68 2.04 17.28
C VAL A 153 -9.59 2.33 15.78
N VAL A 154 -8.54 1.85 15.11
CA VAL A 154 -8.34 2.11 13.67
C VAL A 154 -9.49 1.54 12.83
N ALA A 155 -10.00 0.35 13.18
CA ALA A 155 -11.19 -0.22 12.56
C ALA A 155 -12.43 0.65 12.81
N CYS A 156 -12.66 1.13 14.04
CA CYS A 156 -13.76 2.03 14.36
C CYS A 156 -13.66 3.37 13.59
N THR A 157 -12.46 3.94 13.47
CA THR A 157 -12.21 5.15 12.69
C THR A 157 -12.58 4.97 11.22
N ALA A 158 -12.18 3.84 10.61
CA ALA A 158 -12.53 3.56 9.22
C ALA A 158 -14.05 3.41 9.01
N ILE A 159 -14.76 2.76 9.94
CA ILE A 159 -16.23 2.63 9.89
C ILE A 159 -16.89 4.00 10.05
N ALA A 160 -16.45 4.80 11.02
CA ALA A 160 -17.01 6.13 11.29
C ALA A 160 -16.88 7.04 10.06
N LEU A 161 -15.67 7.14 9.51
CA LEU A 161 -15.41 7.93 8.30
C LEU A 161 -16.18 7.41 7.10
N ALA A 162 -16.20 6.10 6.86
CA ALA A 162 -16.96 5.53 5.76
C ALA A 162 -18.47 5.84 5.90
N ALA A 163 -19.02 5.73 7.10
CA ALA A 163 -20.43 6.03 7.36
C ALA A 163 -20.78 7.51 7.12
N GLU A 164 -19.85 8.42 7.42
CA GLU A 164 -19.97 9.86 7.17
C GLU A 164 -19.83 10.23 5.69
N MET A 165 -18.95 9.53 4.94
CA MET A 165 -18.69 9.77 3.52
C MET A 165 -19.74 9.15 2.58
N CYS A 166 -20.61 8.28 3.10
CA CYS A 166 -21.63 7.60 2.31
C CYS A 166 -22.88 8.45 2.02
N THR A 167 -23.49 8.18 0.87
CA THR A 167 -24.83 8.68 0.51
C THR A 167 -25.79 7.52 0.26
N PRO A 168 -26.96 7.44 0.93
CA PRO A 168 -27.40 8.27 2.05
C PRO A 168 -26.53 8.07 3.31
N LEU A 169 -26.44 9.11 4.14
CA LEU A 169 -25.66 9.10 5.39
C LEU A 169 -26.11 7.95 6.29
N VAL A 170 -25.18 7.11 6.71
CA VAL A 170 -25.44 6.01 7.64
C VAL A 170 -25.31 6.55 9.07
N ARG A 171 -26.44 6.61 9.79
CA ARG A 171 -26.43 6.99 11.21
C ARG A 171 -26.21 5.75 12.07
N LEU A 172 -25.04 5.69 12.70
CA LEU A 172 -24.69 4.61 13.60
C LEU A 172 -25.39 4.79 14.97
N PRO A 173 -25.64 3.71 15.73
CA PRO A 173 -26.37 3.78 17.00
C PRO A 173 -25.68 4.69 18.03
N LEU A 174 -26.44 5.63 18.60
CA LEU A 174 -25.98 6.52 19.68
C LEU A 174 -26.67 6.26 21.03
N HIS A 175 -27.79 5.52 21.02
CA HIS A 175 -28.58 5.20 22.21
C HIS A 175 -28.73 3.68 22.36
N PRO A 176 -28.71 3.13 23.59
CA PRO A 176 -28.57 3.82 24.89
C PRO A 176 -27.16 4.37 25.17
N ALA A 177 -26.15 3.86 24.46
CA ALA A 177 -24.78 4.33 24.48
C ALA A 177 -24.24 4.36 23.04
N PRO A 178 -23.21 5.17 22.76
CA PRO A 178 -22.63 5.22 21.41
C PRO A 178 -21.95 3.91 21.02
N TRP A 179 -22.12 3.54 19.75
CA TRP A 179 -21.71 2.23 19.21
C TRP A 179 -20.22 1.92 19.38
N TRP A 180 -19.34 2.92 19.36
CA TRP A 180 -17.88 2.71 19.48
C TRP A 180 -17.46 2.18 20.85
N LEU A 181 -18.26 2.42 21.90
CA LEU A 181 -17.98 1.87 23.23
C LEU A 181 -18.13 0.35 23.28
N LEU A 182 -18.88 -0.26 22.35
CA LEU A 182 -18.97 -1.72 22.21
C LEU A 182 -17.62 -2.34 21.83
N PHE A 183 -16.74 -1.56 21.22
CA PHE A 183 -15.46 -2.00 20.68
C PHE A 183 -14.27 -1.43 21.46
N ASP A 184 -14.51 -0.99 22.69
CA ASP A 184 -13.50 -0.40 23.59
C ASP A 184 -12.76 0.81 23.00
N ALA A 185 -13.41 1.55 22.09
CA ALA A 185 -12.85 2.77 21.50
C ALA A 185 -13.48 4.03 22.11
N SER A 186 -12.71 5.11 22.23
CA SER A 186 -13.23 6.42 22.65
C SER A 186 -13.47 7.38 21.47
N GLU A 187 -14.41 8.31 21.65
CA GLU A 187 -14.69 9.35 20.64
C GLU A 187 -13.46 10.23 20.35
N ALA A 188 -12.67 10.54 21.38
CA ALA A 188 -11.46 11.34 21.24
C ALA A 188 -10.41 10.62 20.37
N GLU A 189 -10.16 9.33 20.63
CA GLU A 189 -9.23 8.54 19.84
C GLU A 189 -9.70 8.42 18.39
N ILE A 190 -10.99 8.16 18.16
CA ILE A 190 -11.57 8.07 16.82
C ILE A 190 -11.39 9.38 16.05
N LYS A 191 -11.66 10.54 16.67
CA LYS A 191 -11.51 11.85 16.04
C LYS A 191 -10.06 12.19 15.72
N ILE A 192 -9.13 11.91 16.64
CA ILE A 192 -7.71 12.13 16.40
C ILE A 192 -7.24 11.22 15.27
N ALA A 193 -7.61 9.94 15.30
CA ALA A 193 -7.25 9.00 14.25
C ALA A 193 -7.85 9.40 12.89
N ALA A 194 -9.10 9.87 12.87
CA ALA A 194 -9.76 10.37 11.67
C ALA A 194 -9.03 11.57 11.08
N SER A 195 -8.56 12.50 11.92
CA SER A 195 -7.79 13.66 11.46
C SER A 195 -6.48 13.28 10.79
N HIS A 196 -5.75 12.28 11.30
CA HIS A 196 -4.54 11.75 10.66
C HIS A 196 -4.85 11.11 9.30
N LEU A 197 -5.97 10.41 9.17
CA LEU A 197 -6.37 9.82 7.89
C LEU A 197 -6.79 10.88 6.88
N LEU A 198 -7.62 11.84 7.30
CA LEU A 198 -8.07 12.95 6.46
C LEU A 198 -6.92 13.88 6.05
N TRP A 199 -5.92 14.07 6.90
CA TRP A 199 -4.71 14.83 6.58
C TRP A 199 -4.04 14.31 5.31
N ARG A 200 -4.01 12.98 5.11
CA ARG A 200 -3.47 12.36 3.88
C ARG A 200 -4.21 12.81 2.62
N TYR A 201 -5.53 12.93 2.67
CA TYR A 201 -6.34 13.35 1.51
C TYR A 201 -6.23 14.84 1.21
N HIS A 202 -5.84 15.66 2.19
CA HIS A 202 -5.61 17.08 1.99
C HIS A 202 -4.19 17.42 1.49
N HIS A 203 -3.24 16.48 1.58
CA HIS A 203 -1.86 16.71 1.15
C HIS A 203 -1.63 16.16 -0.26
N SER A 204 -1.27 17.04 -1.19
CA SER A 204 -0.82 16.64 -2.52
C SER A 204 0.47 15.83 -2.41
N SER A 205 0.50 14.64 -3.01
CA SER A 205 1.69 13.80 -3.09
C SER A 205 2.87 14.60 -3.67
N SER A 206 4.03 14.58 -3.00
CA SER A 206 5.24 15.23 -3.51
C SER A 206 5.83 14.54 -4.74
N CYS A 207 5.37 13.32 -5.05
CA CYS A 207 5.71 12.60 -6.27
C CYS A 207 4.60 12.85 -7.31
N THR A 208 4.90 13.66 -8.31
CA THR A 208 3.95 14.06 -9.36
C THR A 208 3.85 13.05 -10.50
N ASP A 209 4.81 12.12 -10.61
CA ASP A 209 4.99 11.27 -11.79
C ASP A 209 4.87 9.76 -11.47
N LEU A 210 3.95 9.42 -10.57
CA LEU A 210 3.60 8.02 -10.27
C LEU A 210 2.79 7.35 -11.39
N ALA A 211 2.20 8.15 -12.30
CA ALA A 211 1.32 7.67 -13.36
C ALA A 211 2.07 6.86 -14.44
N GLU A 212 3.39 7.01 -14.56
CA GLU A 212 4.23 6.23 -15.48
C GLU A 212 4.61 4.84 -14.94
N LEU A 213 4.41 4.57 -13.65
CA LEU A 213 4.63 3.23 -13.10
C LEU A 213 3.48 2.31 -13.57
N LEU A 214 3.85 1.25 -14.30
CA LEU A 214 2.87 0.28 -14.81
C LEU A 214 1.98 -0.23 -13.67
N ASP A 215 0.67 0.00 -13.80
CA ASP A 215 -0.31 -0.66 -12.93
C ASP A 215 -0.11 -2.19 -13.01
N ARG A 216 -0.48 -2.93 -11.97
CA ARG A 216 -0.38 -4.39 -11.94
C ARG A 216 -0.95 -5.03 -13.21
N ARG A 217 -2.07 -4.50 -13.71
CA ARG A 217 -2.73 -4.98 -14.93
C ARG A 217 -1.93 -4.66 -16.19
N GLU A 218 -1.26 -3.52 -16.23
CA GLU A 218 -0.39 -3.09 -17.33
C GLU A 218 0.93 -3.86 -17.34
N LEU A 219 1.51 -4.10 -16.16
CA LEU A 219 2.68 -4.94 -15.99
C LEU A 219 2.39 -6.38 -16.43
N GLN A 220 1.24 -6.94 -16.07
CA GLN A 220 0.82 -8.27 -16.55
C GLN A 220 0.67 -8.30 -18.07
N ARG A 221 0.06 -7.27 -18.67
CA ARG A 221 -0.03 -7.13 -20.13
C ARG A 221 1.35 -7.02 -20.79
N TYR A 222 2.24 -6.23 -20.19
CA TYR A 222 3.62 -6.05 -20.64
C TYR A 222 4.42 -7.36 -20.59
N ILE A 223 4.33 -8.11 -19.48
CA ILE A 223 5.00 -9.41 -19.31
C ILE A 223 4.44 -10.42 -20.32
N ALA A 224 3.11 -10.48 -20.50
CA ALA A 224 2.49 -11.37 -21.47
C ALA A 224 2.94 -11.06 -22.91
N GLY A 225 3.04 -9.79 -23.27
CA GLY A 225 3.57 -9.35 -24.57
C GLY A 225 5.05 -9.69 -24.77
N ARG A 226 5.86 -9.66 -23.70
CA ARG A 226 7.29 -9.95 -23.75
C ARG A 226 7.62 -11.44 -23.74
N SER A 227 6.73 -12.27 -23.18
CA SER A 227 6.85 -13.73 -23.21
C SER A 227 6.63 -14.31 -24.61
N ALA A 228 5.87 -13.62 -25.47
CA ALA A 228 5.72 -13.98 -26.89
C ALA A 228 6.96 -13.63 -27.73
N ASP A 229 7.75 -12.65 -27.28
CA ASP A 229 8.94 -12.14 -27.97
C ASP A 229 10.23 -12.89 -27.57
N SER A 230 10.15 -13.79 -26.58
CA SER A 230 11.29 -14.56 -26.06
C SER A 230 11.64 -15.77 -26.93
N ASP A 231 10.70 -16.27 -27.73
CA ASP A 231 10.96 -17.33 -28.72
C ASP A 231 11.87 -16.83 -29.87
N VAL A 232 12.00 -15.52 -30.04
CA VAL A 232 12.89 -14.92 -31.06
C VAL A 232 14.34 -14.81 -30.57
N ARG A 233 14.61 -14.86 -29.25
CA ARG A 233 15.96 -14.66 -28.67
C ARG A 233 16.69 -15.93 -28.23
N GLN A 234 16.11 -17.12 -28.42
CA GLN A 234 16.79 -18.38 -28.11
C GLN A 234 17.87 -18.78 -29.15
N HIS A 235 18.05 -18.03 -30.25
CA HIS A 235 19.02 -18.38 -31.30
C HIS A 235 20.45 -17.82 -31.12
N ASP A 236 20.75 -17.01 -30.10
CA ASP A 236 22.09 -16.40 -29.92
C ASP A 236 22.77 -16.76 -28.59
N VAL A 237 22.71 -18.03 -28.19
CA VAL A 237 23.65 -18.58 -27.19
C VAL A 237 24.43 -19.72 -27.83
N HIS A 238 25.45 -19.35 -28.61
CA HIS A 238 26.49 -20.29 -29.03
C HIS A 238 27.28 -20.76 -27.79
N ILE A 239 26.89 -21.92 -27.27
CA ILE A 239 27.71 -22.68 -26.33
C ILE A 239 28.90 -23.23 -27.12
N HIS A 240 30.06 -22.58 -27.02
CA HIS A 240 31.32 -23.21 -27.40
C HIS A 240 31.60 -24.36 -26.43
N ARG A 241 31.33 -25.59 -26.87
CA ARG A 241 31.86 -26.79 -26.24
C ARG A 241 33.33 -26.91 -26.63
N SER A 242 34.21 -26.64 -25.67
CA SER A 242 35.61 -27.03 -25.74
C SER A 242 35.70 -28.57 -25.83
N ARG A 243 36.39 -29.06 -26.85
CA ARG A 243 36.94 -30.42 -26.88
C ARG A 243 38.24 -30.45 -26.09
#